data_AF-A0A6N0LR36-F1
#
_entry.id   AF-A0A6N0LR36-F1
#
_cell.length_a   1.000
_cell.length_b   1.000
_cell.length_c   1.000
_cell.angle_alpha   90.00
_cell.angle_beta   90.00
_cell.angle_gamma   90.00
#
_symmetry.space_group_name_H-M   'P 1'
#
loop_
_entity.id
_entity.type
_entity.pdbx_description
1 polymer ?
#
loop_
_entity_poly.entity_id
_entity_poly.type
_entity_poly.pdbx_seq_one_letter_code
_entity_poly.pdbx_strand_id
1 'polypeptide(L)'
;MVGLKTLTGKVITASGVKPTVKVIWPRDNFWIYGAIEPLTGDHFLYEYPKLNGECFQQFLDWLSVQLGSDYAILQIDQASAHTSSVISWQEFIIPLFQPPSAPELNQERKALASS
;
A
#
# COMPACT_ATOMS: atom_id res chain seq x y z
N MET A 1 8.83 1.20 -20.61
CA MET A 1 7.93 0.03 -20.66
C MET A 1 8.28 -0.84 -21.85
N VAL A 2 8.98 -1.96 -21.63
CA VAL A 2 9.11 -3.08 -22.58
C VAL A 2 9.13 -4.34 -21.71
N GLY A 3 8.05 -5.11 -21.72
CA GLY A 3 7.97 -6.38 -21.02
C GLY A 3 8.78 -7.42 -21.77
N LEU A 4 9.98 -7.74 -21.29
CA LEU A 4 10.75 -8.85 -21.82
C LEU A 4 10.26 -10.15 -21.15
N LYS A 5 9.49 -10.96 -21.89
CA LYS A 5 9.17 -12.34 -21.51
C LYS A 5 10.46 -13.14 -21.41
N THR A 6 10.87 -13.53 -20.20
CA THR A 6 11.98 -14.46 -20.03
C THR A 6 11.53 -15.86 -20.48
N LEU A 7 12.19 -16.39 -21.50
CA LEU A 7 12.03 -17.78 -21.94
C LEU A 7 12.38 -18.73 -20.79
N THR A 8 11.42 -19.51 -20.32
CA THR A 8 11.67 -20.60 -19.38
C THR A 8 12.40 -21.73 -20.13
N GLY A 9 13.72 -21.71 -20.12
CA GLY A 9 14.52 -22.81 -20.66
C GLY A 9 14.35 -24.08 -19.80
N LYS A 10 14.16 -25.23 -20.46
CA LYS A 10 14.29 -26.55 -19.82
C LYS A 10 15.76 -26.76 -19.42
N VAL A 11 16.02 -26.96 -18.13
CA VAL A 11 17.32 -27.42 -17.64
C VAL A 11 17.31 -28.95 -17.67
N ILE A 12 18.26 -29.57 -18.37
CA ILE A 12 18.45 -31.03 -18.33
C ILE A 12 19.17 -31.36 -17.02
N THR A 13 18.51 -32.08 -16.11
CA THR A 13 19.13 -32.67 -14.92
C THR A 13 19.19 -34.20 -15.06
N ALA A 14 20.09 -34.85 -14.31
CA ALA A 14 20.16 -36.30 -14.24
C ALA A 14 18.84 -36.90 -13.70
N SER A 15 18.49 -38.11 -14.18
CA SER A 15 17.27 -38.81 -13.77
C SER A 15 17.19 -38.92 -12.24
N GLY A 16 16.09 -38.40 -11.66
CA GLY A 16 15.85 -38.41 -10.21
C GLY A 16 16.25 -37.14 -9.45
N VAL A 17 16.89 -36.16 -10.10
CA VAL A 17 17.26 -34.89 -9.45
C VAL A 17 16.24 -33.80 -9.78
N LYS A 18 15.45 -33.40 -8.78
CA LYS A 18 14.54 -32.26 -8.88
C LYS A 18 15.37 -30.96 -8.93
N PRO A 19 15.26 -30.14 -9.99
CA PRO A 19 15.97 -28.87 -10.05
C PRO A 19 15.39 -27.91 -9.01
N THR A 20 16.17 -27.60 -7.97
CA THR A 20 15.85 -26.57 -6.99
C THR A 20 16.42 -25.24 -7.47
N VAL A 21 15.68 -24.55 -8.34
CA VAL A 21 16.00 -23.17 -8.71
C VAL A 21 15.42 -22.25 -7.64
N LYS A 22 16.26 -21.47 -6.97
CA LYS A 22 15.80 -20.34 -6.14
C LYS A 22 15.24 -19.29 -7.10
N VAL A 23 13.93 -19.33 -7.35
CA VAL A 23 13.24 -18.23 -8.02
C VAL A 23 13.10 -17.10 -7.01
N ILE A 24 14.13 -16.26 -6.92
CA ILE A 24 14.05 -14.99 -6.22
C ILE A 24 13.47 -14.02 -7.24
N TRP A 25 12.21 -13.63 -7.07
CA TRP A 25 11.64 -12.47 -7.74
C TRP A 25 12.05 -11.23 -6.93
N PRO A 26 13.06 -10.44 -7.33
CA PRO A 26 13.18 -9.09 -6.79
C PRO A 26 11.96 -8.31 -7.32
N ARG A 27 10.87 -8.31 -6.56
CA ARG A 27 9.81 -7.34 -6.75
C ARG A 27 10.21 -6.12 -5.95
N ASP A 28 10.44 -5.01 -6.64
CA ASP A 28 10.39 -3.72 -6.00
C ASP A 28 8.92 -3.47 -5.62
N ASN A 29 8.62 -3.67 -4.34
CA ASN A 29 7.29 -3.38 -3.80
C ASN A 29 7.23 -1.89 -3.46
N PHE A 30 6.23 -1.20 -3.98
CA PHE A 30 5.90 0.18 -3.59
C PHE A 30 4.48 0.23 -3.05
N TRP A 31 4.20 1.25 -2.25
CA TRP A 31 2.93 1.48 -1.57
C TRP A 31 2.35 2.81 -2.05
N ILE A 32 1.03 2.85 -2.26
CA ILE A 32 0.35 4.07 -2.67
C ILE A 32 -0.41 4.60 -1.46
N TYR A 33 -0.14 5.84 -1.07
CA TYR A 33 -1.01 6.59 -0.18
C TYR A 33 -1.86 7.54 -1.03
N GLY A 34 -3.15 7.58 -0.71
CA GLY A 34 -4.14 8.27 -1.53
C GLY A 34 -5.23 8.91 -0.69
N ALA A 35 -5.61 10.13 -1.04
CA ALA A 35 -6.85 10.77 -0.61
C ALA A 35 -7.68 11.12 -1.85
N ILE A 36 -8.99 10.94 -1.75
CA ILE A 36 -9.95 11.30 -2.81
C ILE A 36 -10.99 12.21 -2.18
N GLU A 37 -11.23 13.37 -2.77
CA GLU A 37 -12.36 14.22 -2.44
C GLU A 37 -13.63 13.60 -3.04
N PRO A 38 -14.59 13.15 -2.21
CA PRO A 38 -15.73 12.38 -2.70
C PRO A 38 -16.69 13.17 -3.60
N LEU A 39 -16.75 14.49 -3.44
CA LEU A 39 -17.71 15.35 -4.12
C LEU A 39 -17.27 15.72 -5.54
N THR A 40 -15.98 16.00 -5.73
CA THR A 40 -15.40 16.43 -7.01
C THR A 40 -14.74 15.27 -7.76
N GLY A 41 -14.28 14.24 -7.04
CA GLY A 41 -13.43 13.18 -7.58
C GLY A 41 -11.96 13.57 -7.69
N ASP A 42 -11.58 14.76 -7.20
CA ASP A 42 -10.18 15.16 -7.13
C ASP A 42 -9.42 14.23 -6.19
N HIS A 43 -8.19 13.90 -6.57
CA HIS A 43 -7.42 12.90 -5.85
C HIS A 43 -5.96 13.30 -5.72
N PHE A 44 -5.38 12.94 -4.59
CA PHE A 44 -3.98 13.11 -4.28
C PHE A 44 -3.38 11.74 -4.00
N LEU A 45 -2.56 11.24 -4.92
CA LEU A 45 -1.96 9.91 -4.87
C LEU A 45 -0.45 10.03 -4.95
N TYR A 46 0.25 9.29 -4.10
CA TYR A 46 1.72 9.28 -4.15
C TYR A 46 2.29 7.89 -3.79
N GLU A 47 3.36 7.52 -4.49
CA GLU A 47 4.05 6.25 -4.32
C GLU A 47 5.18 6.38 -3.29
N TYR A 48 5.27 5.40 -2.40
CA TYR A 48 6.25 5.33 -1.32
C TYR A 48 6.93 3.97 -1.28
N PRO A 49 8.20 3.91 -0.84
CA PRO A 49 8.93 2.65 -0.78
C PRO A 49 8.46 1.73 0.35
N LYS A 50 7.70 2.23 1.33
CA LYS A 50 7.32 1.50 2.55
C LYS A 50 5.93 1.89 3.04
N LEU A 51 5.24 0.93 3.66
CA LEU A 51 4.04 1.16 4.47
C LEU A 51 4.45 1.34 5.93
N ASN A 52 4.77 2.56 6.33
CA ASN A 52 5.14 2.89 7.71
C ASN A 52 4.70 4.31 8.10
N GLY A 53 4.79 4.63 9.39
CA GLY A 53 4.42 5.95 9.91
C GLY A 53 5.21 7.10 9.31
N GLU A 54 6.49 6.90 8.95
CA GLU A 54 7.33 7.95 8.35
C GLU A 54 6.90 8.31 6.93
N CYS A 55 6.56 7.32 6.09
CA CYS A 55 6.04 7.56 4.75
C CYS A 55 4.64 8.16 4.82
N PHE A 56 3.82 7.70 5.78
CA PHE A 56 2.51 8.27 6.01
C PHE A 56 2.58 9.72 6.50
N GLN A 57 3.52 10.08 7.38
CA GLN A 57 3.71 11.47 7.80
C GLN A 57 4.07 12.37 6.62
N GLN A 58 5.01 11.93 5.76
CA GLN A 58 5.35 12.68 4.55
C GLN A 58 4.13 12.89 3.65
N PHE A 59 3.27 11.88 3.50
CA PHE A 59 2.00 12.02 2.79
C PHE A 59 1.10 13.09 3.41
N LEU A 60 0.95 13.12 4.74
CA LEU A 60 0.15 14.13 5.43
C LEU A 60 0.72 15.54 5.25
N ASP A 61 2.04 15.69 5.30
CA ASP A 61 2.71 16.97 5.08
C ASP A 61 2.42 17.51 3.67
N TRP A 62 2.50 16.66 2.64
CA TRP A 62 2.16 17.04 1.27
C TRP A 62 0.67 17.32 1.08
N LEU A 63 -0.19 16.50 1.68
CA LEU A 63 -1.64 16.70 1.64
C LEU A 63 -2.02 18.05 2.26
N SER A 64 -1.38 18.43 3.38
CA SER A 64 -1.61 19.73 4.01
C SER A 64 -1.22 20.90 3.12
N VAL A 65 -0.12 20.79 2.36
CA VAL A 65 0.26 21.82 1.39
C VAL A 65 -0.76 21.92 0.27
N GLN A 66 -1.28 20.79 -0.21
CA GLN A 66 -2.29 20.75 -1.26
C GLN A 66 -3.63 21.34 -0.81
N LEU A 67 -4.01 21.12 0.45
CA LEU A 67 -5.22 21.68 1.05
C LEU A 67 -5.12 23.19 1.30
N GLY A 68 -3.90 23.72 1.50
CA GLY A 68 -3.70 25.14 1.77
C GLY A 68 -4.39 25.55 3.08
N SER A 69 -5.51 26.26 2.97
CA SER A 69 -6.33 26.72 4.11
C SER A 69 -7.64 25.93 4.28
N ASP A 70 -7.89 24.94 3.42
CA ASP A 70 -9.09 24.10 3.47
C ASP A 70 -8.93 22.94 4.45
N TYR A 71 -10.05 22.47 5.00
CA TYR A 71 -10.09 21.35 5.94
C TYR A 71 -10.45 20.04 5.22
N ALA A 72 -9.81 18.95 5.61
CA ALA A 72 -10.14 17.60 5.17
C ALA A 72 -10.46 16.69 6.34
N ILE A 73 -11.56 15.92 6.22
CA ILE A 73 -11.78 14.73 7.05
C ILE A 73 -11.16 13.55 6.32
N LEU A 74 -10.10 12.99 6.89
CA LEU A 74 -9.36 11.88 6.28
C LEU A 74 -9.80 10.56 6.90
N GLN A 75 -10.59 9.77 6.15
CA GLN A 75 -11.00 8.44 6.59
C GLN A 75 -9.87 7.43 6.37
N ILE A 76 -9.48 6.72 7.43
CA ILE A 76 -8.34 5.77 7.43
C ILE A 76 -8.68 4.51 8.22
N ASP A 77 -8.06 3.38 7.87
CA ASP A 77 -8.12 2.17 8.68
C ASP A 77 -7.19 2.28 9.91
N GLN A 78 -7.19 1.25 10.76
CA GLN A 78 -6.35 1.20 11.96
C GLN A 78 -5.02 0.48 11.76
N ALA A 79 -4.48 0.43 10.54
CA ALA A 79 -3.16 -0.16 10.30
C ALA A 79 -2.07 0.52 11.14
N SER A 80 -1.01 -0.23 11.47
CA SER A 80 0.09 0.28 12.30
C SER A 80 0.80 1.49 11.69
N ALA A 81 0.77 1.64 10.37
CA ALA A 81 1.29 2.82 9.69
C ALA A 81 0.48 4.10 9.96
N HIS A 82 -0.82 3.99 10.22
CA HIS A 82 -1.75 5.11 10.48
C HIS A 82 -2.00 5.38 11.97
N THR A 83 -1.59 4.46 12.84
CA THR A 83 -1.68 4.57 14.31
C THR A 83 -0.31 4.73 14.97
N SER A 84 0.74 4.95 14.17
CA SER A 84 2.11 5.13 14.66
C SER A 84 2.24 6.39 15.52
N SER A 85 2.99 6.30 16.62
CA SER A 85 3.31 7.44 17.48
C SER A 85 4.19 8.51 16.81
N VAL A 86 4.72 8.22 15.62
CA VAL A 86 5.46 9.18 14.79
C VAL A 86 4.52 10.19 14.13
N ILE A 87 3.22 9.89 14.04
CA ILE A 87 2.25 10.73 13.34
C ILE A 87 1.96 11.99 14.16
N SER A 88 2.18 13.14 13.53
CA SER A 88 1.74 14.45 13.98
C SER A 88 0.66 14.93 13.03
N TRP A 89 -0.56 15.10 13.57
CA TRP A 89 -1.72 15.58 12.80
C TRP A 89 -1.70 17.10 12.65
N GLN A 90 -1.92 17.55 11.43
CA GLN A 90 -2.00 18.94 11.01
C GLN A 90 -3.39 19.47 11.34
N GLU A 91 -3.49 20.75 11.71
CA GLU A 91 -4.74 21.38 12.16
C GLU A 91 -5.90 21.22 11.14
N PHE A 92 -5.56 21.23 9.85
CA PHE A 92 -6.51 21.16 8.74
C PHE A 92 -6.87 19.73 8.32
N ILE A 93 -6.30 18.71 8.98
CA ILE A 93 -6.56 17.29 8.67
C ILE A 93 -7.16 16.62 9.91
N ILE A 94 -8.43 16.24 9.80
CA ILE A 94 -9.16 15.57 10.88
C ILE A 94 -9.22 14.08 10.58
N PRO A 95 -8.51 13.21 11.34
CA PRO A 95 -8.55 11.78 11.11
C PRO A 95 -9.89 11.16 11.54
N LEU A 96 -10.47 10.34 10.67
CA LEU A 96 -11.64 9.50 10.96
C LEU A 96 -11.24 8.03 10.84
N PHE A 97 -10.91 7.41 11.98
CA PHE A 97 -10.57 5.99 12.01
C PHE A 97 -11.81 5.12 11.80
N GLN A 98 -11.69 4.16 10.89
CA GLN A 98 -12.70 3.12 10.71
C GLN A 98 -12.79 2.25 11.97
N PRO A 99 -13.99 1.70 12.29
CA PRO A 99 -14.13 0.71 13.35
C PRO A 99 -13.13 -0.43 13.17
N PRO A 100 -12.58 -0.98 14.27
CA PRO A 100 -11.62 -2.08 14.14
C PRO A 100 -12.29 -3.21 13.38
N SER A 101 -11.63 -3.70 12.32
CA SER A 101 -12.12 -4.87 11.60
C SER A 101 -12.11 -6.04 12.57
N ALA A 102 -13.29 -6.49 13.01
CA ALA A 102 -13.42 -7.66 13.86
C ALA A 102 -12.92 -8.88 13.06
N PRO A 103 -11.77 -9.48 13.41
CA PRO A 103 -11.19 -10.57 12.62
C PRO A 103 -12.09 -11.83 12.62
N GLU A 104 -13.01 -11.94 13.57
CA GLU A 104 -13.97 -13.06 13.65
C GLU A 104 -15.13 -12.98 12.65
N LEU A 105 -15.33 -11.83 11.97
CA LEU A 105 -16.40 -11.67 10.98
C LEU A 105 -15.89 -11.50 9.54
N ASN A 106 -14.58 -11.38 9.33
CA ASN A 106 -13.99 -11.13 8.01
C ASN A 106 -13.63 -12.45 7.32
N GLN A 107 -14.59 -13.05 6.60
CA GLN A 107 -14.37 -14.24 5.76
C GLN A 107 -13.68 -13.87 4.43
N GLU A 108 -13.38 -12.60 4.19
CA GLU A 108 -12.76 -12.05 2.98
C GLU A 108 -11.24 -12.20 2.86
N ARG A 109 -10.52 -12.83 3.81
CA ARG A 109 -9.09 -13.17 3.60
C ARG A 109 -8.86 -14.45 2.76
N LYS A 110 -9.79 -14.79 1.85
CA LYS A 110 -9.67 -15.83 0.82
C LYS A 110 -10.39 -15.44 -0.50
N ALA A 111 -9.91 -14.43 -1.22
CA ALA A 111 -10.21 -14.27 -2.65
C ALA A 111 -9.23 -13.29 -3.33
N LEU A 112 -8.04 -13.77 -3.72
CA LEU A 112 -7.41 -13.55 -5.02
C LEU A 112 -6.04 -14.26 -5.05
N ALA A 113 -6.08 -15.59 -5.03
CA ALA A 113 -5.01 -16.41 -5.57
C ALA A 113 -5.67 -17.32 -6.61
N SER A 114 -5.97 -16.74 -7.76
CA SER A 114 -6.39 -17.47 -8.96
C SER A 114 -5.80 -16.78 -10.17
N SER A 115 -4.64 -17.28 -10.61
CA SER A 115 -4.47 -17.95 -11.90
C SER A 115 -3.17 -18.76 -11.86
#